data_AF-A0A7S1JLT9-F1
#
_entry.id   AF-A0A7S1JLT9-F1
#
_cell.length_a   1.000
_cell.length_b   1.000
_cell.length_c   1.000
_cell.angle_alpha   90.00
_cell.angle_beta   90.00
_cell.angle_gamma   90.00
#
_symmetry.space_group_name_H-M   'P 1'
#
loop_
_entity.id
_entity.type
_entity.pdbx_description
1 polymer ?
#
loop_
_entity_poly.entity_id
_entity_poly.type
_entity_poly.pdbx_seq_one_letter_code
_entity_poly.pdbx_strand_id
1 'polypeptide(L)'
;MYKWLKKWKSNDWTNALGNDVANQDLIKTLDFLMQERENSSWVCTLCGATNGGVTLEHVPAHSNNKGNEEADLMAKHAAQFYDEPYDQDAIIRECLDQYDD
;
A
#
# COMPACT_ATOMS: atom_id res chain seq x y z
N MET A 1 1.48 -1.79 -11.47
CA MET A 1 2.38 -2.20 -10.37
C MET A 1 3.34 -3.32 -10.77
N TYR A 2 2.84 -4.54 -10.99
CA TYR A 2 3.65 -5.77 -11.11
C TYR A 2 4.75 -5.76 -12.18
N LYS A 3 4.48 -5.11 -13.31
CA LYS A 3 5.41 -5.03 -14.43
C LYS A 3 6.71 -4.28 -14.08
N TRP A 4 6.64 -3.33 -13.15
CA TRP A 4 7.70 -2.35 -12.92
C TRP A 4 8.43 -2.55 -11.60
N LEU A 5 7.73 -2.99 -10.55
CA LEU A 5 8.28 -3.09 -9.20
C LEU A 5 9.57 -3.92 -9.15
N LYS A 6 9.56 -5.13 -9.74
CA LYS A 6 10.74 -6.01 -9.80
C LYS A 6 11.93 -5.35 -10.51
N LYS A 7 11.68 -4.61 -11.60
CA LYS A 7 12.72 -3.94 -12.38
C LYS A 7 13.28 -2.72 -11.67
N TRP A 8 12.43 -1.94 -11.02
CA TRP A 8 12.90 -0.78 -10.25
C TRP A 8 13.72 -1.23 -9.04
N LYS A 9 13.28 -2.28 -8.33
CA LYS A 9 14.04 -2.86 -7.22
C LYS A 9 15.41 -3.38 -7.65
N SER A 10 15.54 -4.00 -8.83
CA SER A 10 16.83 -4.46 -9.35
C SER A 10 17.75 -3.35 -9.86
N ASN A 11 17.21 -2.16 -10.10
CA ASN A 11 17.92 -1.01 -10.65
C ASN A 11 18.08 0.11 -9.61
N ASP A 12 18.17 -0.26 -8.33
CA ASP A 12 18.31 0.67 -7.20
C ASP A 12 17.27 1.81 -7.20
N TRP A 13 16.07 1.51 -7.69
CA TRP A 13 14.93 2.44 -7.76
C TRP A 13 15.16 3.67 -8.66
N THR A 14 16.00 3.52 -9.68
CA THR A 14 16.29 4.55 -10.68
C THR A 14 15.60 4.30 -12.02
N ASN A 15 15.36 5.38 -12.77
CA ASN A 15 14.85 5.33 -14.13
C ASN A 15 15.99 5.29 -15.17
N ALA A 16 15.65 5.20 -16.46
CA ALA A 16 16.64 5.07 -17.54
C ALA A 16 17.57 6.28 -17.69
N LEU A 17 17.22 7.44 -17.11
CA LEU A 17 18.05 8.64 -17.10
C LEU A 17 18.95 8.73 -15.86
N GLY A 18 18.88 7.74 -14.95
CA GLY A 18 19.64 7.72 -13.71
C GLY A 18 19.02 8.54 -12.57
N ASN A 19 17.82 9.08 -12.76
CA ASN A 19 17.09 9.80 -11.70
C ASN A 19 16.23 8.82 -10.90
N ASP A 20 15.82 9.22 -9.70
CA ASP A 20 14.86 8.46 -8.90
C ASP A 20 13.54 8.24 -9.65
N VAL A 21 12.93 7.08 -9.42
CA VAL A 21 11.57 6.80 -9.85
C VAL A 21 10.61 7.75 -9.13
N ALA A 22 9.61 8.29 -9.83
CA ALA A 22 8.63 9.16 -9.21
C ALA A 22 7.88 8.43 -8.06
N ASN A 23 7.64 9.15 -6.96
CA ASN A 23 7.03 8.62 -5.73
C ASN A 23 7.78 7.41 -5.14
N GLN A 24 9.12 7.43 -5.24
CA GLN A 24 10.00 6.34 -4.83
C GLN A 24 9.74 5.92 -3.37
N ASP A 25 9.53 6.90 -2.50
CA ASP A 25 9.23 6.75 -1.08
C ASP A 25 7.96 5.89 -0.88
N LEU A 26 6.83 6.29 -1.48
CA LEU A 26 5.57 5.56 -1.37
C LEU A 26 5.67 4.13 -1.92
N ILE A 27 6.39 3.96 -3.03
CA ILE A 27 6.55 2.64 -3.67
C ILE A 27 7.42 1.72 -2.81
N LYS A 28 8.51 2.24 -2.22
CA LYS A 28 9.36 1.48 -1.29
C LYS A 28 8.61 1.09 -0.02
N THR A 29 7.81 2.00 0.54
CA THR A 29 6.96 1.71 1.70
C THR A 29 5.95 0.61 1.38
N LEU A 30 5.30 0.66 0.21
CA LEU A 30 4.39 -0.40 -0.23
C LEU A 30 5.12 -1.75 -0.41
N ASP A 31 6.30 -1.77 -1.05
CA ASP A 31 7.12 -2.99 -1.21
C ASP A 31 7.49 -3.60 0.14
N PHE A 32 7.88 -2.76 1.11
CA PHE A 32 8.19 -3.19 2.47
C PHE A 32 6.98 -3.82 3.16
N LEU A 33 5.83 -3.14 3.18
CA LEU A 33 4.60 -3.64 3.82
C LEU A 33 4.09 -4.95 3.19
N MET A 34 4.24 -5.11 1.87
CA MET A 34 3.90 -6.36 1.19
C MET A 34 4.80 -7.52 1.64
N GLN A 35 6.11 -7.28 1.76
CA GLN A 35 7.07 -8.28 2.25
C GLN A 35 6.83 -8.65 3.72
N GLU A 36 6.58 -7.66 4.59
CA GLU A 36 6.24 -7.90 6.00
C GLU A 36 5.01 -8.81 6.12
N ARG A 37 3.98 -8.57 5.30
CA ARG A 37 2.76 -9.40 5.32
C ARG A 37 3.00 -10.81 4.77
N GLU A 38 3.82 -10.95 3.74
CA GLU A 38 4.24 -12.26 3.21
C GLU A 38 5.05 -13.06 4.23
N ASN A 39 5.93 -12.39 4.98
CA ASN A 39 6.78 -13.01 6.00
C ASN A 39 6.05 -13.27 7.32
N SER A 40 4.90 -12.62 7.54
CA SER A 40 4.10 -12.82 8.75
C SER A 40 3.54 -14.25 8.77
N SER A 41 3.72 -14.96 9.89
CA SER A 41 3.05 -16.25 10.15
C SER A 41 1.57 -16.07 10.51
N TRP A 42 0.92 -15.05 9.92
CA TRP A 42 -0.46 -14.72 10.22
C TRP A 42 -1.39 -15.83 9.71
N VAL A 43 -2.24 -16.33 10.61
CA VAL A 43 -3.29 -17.31 10.29
C VAL A 43 -4.64 -16.65 10.51
N CYS A 44 -5.43 -16.56 9.45
CA CYS A 44 -6.82 -16.15 9.52
C CYS A 44 -7.61 -17.15 10.39
N THR A 45 -7.91 -16.81 11.63
CA THR A 45 -8.68 -17.68 12.54
C THR A 45 -10.12 -17.92 12.07
N LEU A 46 -10.66 -17.03 11.23
CA LEU A 46 -12.01 -17.16 10.65
C LEU A 46 -12.07 -18.07 9.42
N CYS A 47 -10.96 -18.22 8.69
CA CYS A 47 -10.97 -18.83 7.36
C CYS A 47 -9.83 -19.83 7.10
N GLY A 48 -8.92 -20.02 8.06
CA GLY A 48 -7.80 -20.95 7.98
C GLY A 48 -6.72 -20.57 6.96
N ALA A 49 -6.81 -19.39 6.34
CA ALA A 49 -5.80 -18.92 5.40
C ALA A 49 -4.47 -18.69 6.14
N THR A 50 -3.42 -19.38 5.71
CA THR A 50 -2.08 -19.36 6.32
C THR A 50 -1.06 -18.54 5.52
N ASN A 51 -1.45 -18.00 4.37
CA ASN A 51 -0.59 -17.15 3.55
C ASN A 51 -1.05 -15.69 3.69
N GLY A 52 -0.23 -14.87 4.36
CA GLY A 52 -0.44 -13.44 4.51
C GLY A 52 -0.22 -12.62 3.22
N GLY A 53 0.19 -13.26 2.12
CA GLY A 53 0.51 -12.59 0.86
C GLY A 53 -0.62 -11.70 0.34
N VAL A 54 -0.23 -10.53 -0.19
CA VAL A 54 -1.16 -9.57 -0.79
C VAL A 54 -1.27 -9.85 -2.29
N THR A 55 -2.49 -10.00 -2.79
CA THR A 55 -2.75 -9.95 -4.23
C THR A 55 -3.37 -8.61 -4.57
N LEU A 56 -2.68 -7.80 -5.37
CA LEU A 56 -3.24 -6.59 -5.98
C LEU A 56 -4.03 -6.97 -7.23
N GLU A 57 -5.30 -6.60 -7.27
CA GLU A 57 -6.16 -6.81 -8.42
C GLU A 57 -6.56 -5.46 -9.02
N HIS A 58 -6.51 -5.35 -10.34
CA HIS A 58 -7.06 -4.19 -11.03
C HIS A 58 -8.51 -4.48 -11.39
N VAL A 59 -9.43 -3.78 -10.72
CA VAL A 59 -10.86 -3.91 -10.96
C VAL A 59 -11.31 -2.82 -11.94
N PRO A 60 -12.11 -3.13 -12.97
CA PRO A 60 -12.71 -2.13 -13.84
C PRO A 60 -13.50 -1.09 -13.05
N ALA A 61 -13.39 0.17 -13.46
CA ALA A 61 -14.20 1.25 -12.90
C ALA A 61 -15.70 0.94 -13.06
N HIS A 62 -16.50 1.37 -12.08
CA HIS A 62 -17.97 1.27 -12.10
C HIS A 62 -18.51 -0.17 -12.22
N SER A 63 -17.79 -1.13 -11.64
CA SER A 63 -18.17 -2.55 -11.61
C SER A 63 -19.13 -2.91 -10.46
N ASN A 64 -19.74 -1.92 -9.80
CA ASN A 64 -20.58 -2.06 -8.62
C ASN A 64 -19.93 -2.87 -7.47
N ASN A 65 -18.61 -2.79 -7.34
CA ASN A 65 -17.91 -3.37 -6.20
C ASN A 65 -18.07 -2.44 -5.00
N LYS A 66 -18.93 -2.84 -4.05
CA LYS A 66 -19.27 -2.06 -2.86
C LYS A 66 -18.04 -1.52 -2.13
N GLY A 67 -17.00 -2.33 -1.94
CA GLY A 67 -15.79 -1.89 -1.24
C GLY A 67 -15.04 -0.79 -1.98
N ASN A 68 -14.98 -0.86 -3.32
CA ASN A 68 -14.34 0.17 -4.13
C ASN A 68 -15.18 1.46 -4.20
N GLU A 69 -16.51 1.34 -4.21
CA GLU A 69 -17.42 2.51 -4.16
C GLU A 69 -17.29 3.25 -2.83
N GLU A 70 -17.26 2.52 -1.72
CA GLU A 70 -17.04 3.11 -0.40
C GLU A 70 -15.66 3.76 -0.31
N ALA A 71 -14.61 3.13 -0.84
CA ALA A 71 -13.27 3.72 -0.90
C ALA A 71 -13.21 5.01 -1.74
N ASP A 72 -13.89 5.06 -2.90
CA ASP A 72 -13.99 6.27 -3.74
C ASP A 72 -14.71 7.41 -3.02
N LEU A 73 -15.82 7.10 -2.32
CA LEU A 73 -16.53 8.08 -1.49
C LEU A 73 -15.63 8.62 -0.37
N MET A 74 -14.94 7.74 0.36
CA MET A 74 -14.02 8.14 1.44
C MET A 74 -12.89 9.02 0.91
N ALA A 75 -12.28 8.67 -0.23
CA ALA A 75 -11.22 9.46 -0.84
C ALA A 75 -11.71 10.85 -1.27
N LYS A 76 -12.90 10.95 -1.86
CA LYS A 76 -13.53 12.24 -2.21
C LYS A 76 -13.81 13.11 -1.00
N HIS A 77 -14.35 12.51 0.07
CA HIS A 77 -14.56 13.21 1.32
C HIS A 77 -13.22 13.72 1.89
N ALA A 78 -12.21 12.87 2.01
CA ALA A 78 -10.91 13.27 2.54
C ALA A 78 -10.27 14.43 1.74
N ALA A 79 -10.33 14.38 0.41
CA ALA A 79 -9.80 15.43 -0.46
C ALA A 79 -10.52 16.78 -0.33
N GLN A 80 -11.74 16.82 0.21
CA GLN A 80 -12.48 18.06 0.47
C GLN A 80 -12.17 18.68 1.83
N PHE A 81 -11.69 17.90 2.79
CA PHE A 81 -11.61 18.31 4.20
C PHE A 81 -10.18 18.31 4.78
N TYR A 82 -9.20 17.72 4.11
CA TYR A 82 -7.79 17.73 4.54
C TYR A 82 -6.94 18.64 3.65
N ASP A 83 -6.64 19.85 4.15
CA ASP A 83 -5.64 20.79 3.59
C ASP A 83 -4.27 20.73 4.32
N GLU A 84 -4.14 19.86 5.34
CA GLU A 84 -2.93 19.75 6.16
C GLU A 84 -1.81 19.00 5.42
N PRO A 85 -0.54 19.46 5.50
CA PRO A 85 0.58 18.78 4.87
C PRO A 85 0.78 17.37 5.47
N TYR A 86 0.90 16.38 4.60
CA TYR A 86 1.04 14.96 4.93
C TYR A 86 2.33 14.69 5.72
N ASP A 87 2.21 14.44 7.04
CA ASP A 87 3.30 13.95 7.91
C ASP A 87 3.29 12.42 7.94
N GLN A 88 4.16 11.83 7.11
CA GLN A 88 4.32 10.39 6.93
C GLN A 88 4.80 9.70 8.21
N ASP A 89 5.53 10.40 9.08
CA ASP A 89 6.07 9.87 10.33
C ASP A 89 4.99 9.75 11.42
N ALA A 90 3.91 10.53 11.34
CA ALA A 90 2.80 10.47 12.27
C ALA A 90 1.95 9.22 12.06
N ILE A 91 1.65 8.86 10.81
CA ILE A 91 0.86 7.66 10.48
C ILE A 91 1.62 6.38 10.85
N ILE A 92 2.93 6.33 10.56
CA ILE A 92 3.75 5.17 10.90
C ILE A 92 3.83 4.99 12.43
N ARG A 93 3.96 6.09 13.20
CA ARG A 93 3.89 6.04 14.67
C ARG A 93 2.54 5.55 15.17
N GLU A 94 1.43 6.07 14.65
CA GLU A 94 0.09 5.64 15.05
C GLU A 94 -0.20 4.17 14.70
N CYS A 95 0.34 3.67 13.59
CA CYS A 95 0.22 2.26 13.22
C CYS A 95 1.10 1.33 14.06
N LEU A 96 2.23 1.80 14.60
CA LEU A 96 3.12 1.01 15.45
C LEU A 96 2.68 1.01 16.93
N ASP A 97 2.16 2.14 17.43
CA ASP A 97 1.66 2.26 18.81
C ASP A 97 0.40 1.41 19.08
N GLN A 98 -0.30 0.94 18.03
CA GLN A 98 -1.46 0.04 18.16
C GLN A 98 -1.08 -1.43 18.45
N TYR A 99 0.21 -1.75 18.59
CA TYR A 99 0.71 -3.11 18.84
C TYR A 99 1.46 -3.29 20.17
N ASP A 100 1.52 -2.26 21.02
CA ASP A 100 2.17 -2.30 22.34
C ASP A 100 1.16 -2.55 23.50
N ASP A 101 0.40 -3.66 23.42
CA ASP A 101 -0.38 -4.23 24.54
C ASP A 101 0.06 -5.67 24.86
#